data_AF-A0A525BVL2-F1
#
_entry.id   AF-A0A525BVL2-F1
#
_cell.length_a   1.000
_cell.length_b   1.000
_cell.length_c   1.000
_cell.angle_alpha   90.00
_cell.angle_beta   90.00
_cell.angle_gamma   90.00
#
_symmetry.space_group_name_H-M   'P 1'
#
loop_
_entity.id
_entity.type
_entity.pdbx_description
1 polymer ?
#
loop_
_entity_poly.entity_id
_entity_poly.type
_entity_poly.pdbx_seq_one_letter_code
_entity_poly.pdbx_strand_id
1 'polypeptide(L)'
;AEGGPFRRSRVVVRPRVEQPYWRSPFLPKAMDNGVGKGVRVVEIEKDTSSPPRLVYDPTHPDAIKSGPREGYVEMPNVNIVEEMVDMIAASRSYDANSQVINGAKQMFMRALNIGRA
;
A
#
# COMPACT_ATOMS: atom_id res chain seq x y z
N ALA A 1 24.49 -8.50 2.80
CA ALA A 1 23.41 -8.15 3.75
C ALA A 1 23.55 -6.66 4.04
N GLU A 2 22.50 -5.85 3.83
CA GLU A 2 22.52 -4.43 4.16
C GLU A 2 22.58 -4.28 5.69
N GLY A 3 23.79 -4.20 6.25
CA GLY A 3 24.07 -4.24 7.69
C GLY A 3 23.78 -2.94 8.43
N GLY A 4 22.67 -2.27 8.12
CA GLY A 4 22.21 -1.07 8.82
C GLY A 4 20.92 -1.32 9.60
N PRO A 5 20.48 -0.36 10.44
CA PRO A 5 19.22 -0.47 11.16
C PRO A 5 18.05 -0.66 10.20
N PHE A 6 17.09 -1.50 10.60
CA PHE A 6 15.90 -1.76 9.80
C PHE A 6 15.15 -0.44 9.54
N ARG A 7 14.85 -0.18 8.26
CA ARG A 7 14.04 0.97 7.87
C ARG A 7 12.65 0.50 7.49
N ARG A 8 11.65 1.28 7.90
CA ARG A 8 10.27 1.09 7.46
C ARG A 8 10.20 0.95 5.95
N SER A 9 9.48 -0.05 5.46
CA SER A 9 9.33 -0.34 4.02
C SER A 9 7.86 -0.26 3.64
N ARG A 10 7.51 0.55 2.64
CA ARG A 10 6.16 0.68 2.10
C ARG A 10 6.04 -0.09 0.80
N VAL A 11 4.98 -0.88 0.68
CA VAL A 11 4.67 -1.63 -0.54
C VAL A 11 3.78 -0.78 -1.44
N VAL A 12 4.26 -0.47 -2.64
CA VAL A 12 3.48 0.25 -3.66
C VAL A 12 2.81 -0.76 -4.58
N VAL A 13 1.47 -0.77 -4.57
CA VAL A 13 0.66 -1.65 -5.41
C VAL A 13 0.03 -0.89 -6.57
N ARG A 14 -0.08 -1.55 -7.73
CA ARG A 14 -0.74 -1.01 -8.92
C ARG A 14 -1.63 -2.08 -9.57
N PRO A 15 -2.77 -1.70 -10.17
CA PRO A 15 -3.55 -2.62 -11.01
C PRO A 15 -2.69 -3.34 -12.06
N ARG A 16 -2.96 -4.63 -12.30
CA ARG A 16 -2.33 -5.42 -13.38
C ARG A 16 -2.96 -5.09 -14.73
N VAL A 17 -2.89 -3.82 -15.12
CA VAL A 17 -3.33 -3.36 -16.43
C VAL A 17 -2.28 -2.47 -17.04
N GLU A 18 -1.98 -2.71 -18.32
CA GLU A 18 -0.99 -1.92 -19.08
C GLU A 18 -1.59 -0.60 -19.58
N GLN A 19 -2.91 -0.53 -19.76
CA GLN A 19 -3.61 0.66 -20.19
C GLN A 19 -4.82 0.93 -19.28
N PRO A 20 -5.07 2.18 -18.86
CA PRO A 20 -6.31 2.55 -18.20
C PRO A 20 -7.47 2.21 -19.13
N TYR A 21 -8.34 1.30 -18.73
CA TYR A 21 -9.58 1.04 -19.45
C TYR A 21 -10.75 1.40 -18.56
N TRP A 22 -11.66 2.20 -19.11
CA TRP A 22 -12.92 2.48 -18.48
C TRP A 22 -13.87 1.31 -18.76
N ARG A 23 -14.33 0.64 -17.71
CA ARG A 23 -15.28 -0.45 -17.86
C ARG A 23 -16.68 0.12 -17.91
N SER A 24 -17.19 0.30 -19.12
CA SER A 24 -18.59 0.62 -19.34
C SER A 24 -19.42 -0.67 -19.33
N PRO A 25 -20.61 -0.69 -18.73
CA PRO A 25 -21.55 -1.80 -18.87
C PRO A 25 -22.05 -2.00 -20.31
N PHE A 26 -21.86 -1.01 -21.18
CA PHE A 26 -22.21 -1.04 -22.61
C PHE A 26 -21.02 -1.42 -23.50
N LEU A 27 -19.88 -1.79 -22.91
CA LEU A 27 -18.69 -2.16 -23.66
C LEU A 27 -18.98 -3.44 -24.47
N PRO A 28 -18.75 -3.45 -25.79
CA PRO A 28 -18.91 -4.66 -26.60
C PRO A 28 -18.10 -5.81 -26.01
N LYS A 29 -18.64 -7.03 -26.00
CA LYS A 29 -17.94 -8.22 -25.43
C LYS A 29 -16.54 -8.42 -26.01
N ALA A 30 -16.32 -8.05 -27.27
CA ALA A 30 -15.02 -8.11 -27.93
C ALA A 30 -13.96 -7.18 -27.29
N MET A 31 -14.38 -6.17 -26.54
CA MET A 31 -13.52 -5.22 -25.82
C MET A 31 -13.59 -5.40 -24.29
N ASP A 32 -14.41 -6.34 -23.78
CA ASP A 32 -14.51 -6.61 -22.34
C ASP A 32 -13.33 -7.48 -21.87
N ASN A 33 -12.39 -6.85 -21.16
CA ASN A 33 -11.20 -7.51 -20.62
C ASN A 33 -11.47 -8.42 -19.41
N GLY A 34 -12.74 -8.71 -19.09
CA GLY A 34 -13.10 -9.60 -18.00
C GLY A 34 -12.80 -9.01 -16.62
N VAL A 35 -13.09 -9.76 -15.55
CA VAL A 35 -12.84 -9.31 -14.16
C VAL A 35 -11.37 -8.91 -14.00
N GLY A 36 -11.11 -7.74 -13.41
CA GLY A 36 -9.77 -7.17 -13.32
C GLY A 36 -8.76 -8.16 -12.75
N LYS A 37 -7.54 -8.19 -13.29
CA LYS A 37 -6.47 -9.15 -12.95
C LYS A 37 -5.81 -8.89 -11.58
N GLY A 38 -6.52 -8.20 -10.68
CA GLY A 38 -6.02 -7.76 -9.37
C GLY A 38 -4.95 -6.68 -9.45
N VAL A 39 -4.22 -6.53 -8.34
CA VAL A 39 -3.07 -5.62 -8.21
C VAL A 39 -1.77 -6.41 -8.16
N ARG A 40 -0.66 -5.76 -8.53
CA ARG A 40 0.71 -6.26 -8.38
C ARG A 40 1.51 -5.29 -7.53
N VAL A 41 2.52 -5.81 -6.84
CA VAL A 41 3.58 -5.00 -6.23
C VAL A 41 4.45 -4.44 -7.34
N VAL A 42 4.61 -3.12 -7.37
CA VAL A 42 5.50 -2.42 -8.30
C VAL A 42 6.84 -2.15 -7.64
N GLU A 43 6.81 -1.73 -6.38
CA GLU A 43 8.00 -1.28 -5.67
C GLU A 43 7.84 -1.49 -4.16
N ILE A 44 8.98 -1.70 -3.50
CA ILE A 44 9.10 -1.68 -2.05
C ILE A 44 10.03 -0.52 -1.72
N GLU A 45 9.45 0.59 -1.28
CA GLU A 45 10.17 1.83 -1.00
C GLU A 45 10.55 1.87 0.49
N LYS A 46 11.83 2.13 0.79
CA LYS A 46 12.27 2.35 2.17
C LYS A 46 12.01 3.81 2.56
N ASP A 47 11.46 4.03 3.74
CA ASP A 47 11.29 5.37 4.28
C ASP A 47 12.66 5.97 4.62
N THR A 48 13.14 6.88 3.77
CA THR A 48 14.32 7.71 3.99
C THR A 48 13.97 9.10 4.49
N SER A 49 12.68 9.45 4.58
CA SER A 49 12.20 10.76 5.03
C SER A 49 12.21 10.87 6.55
N SER A 50 11.94 9.76 7.25
CA SER A 50 11.88 9.75 8.72
C SER A 50 13.25 9.40 9.32
N PRO A 51 13.85 10.25 10.17
CA PRO A 51 15.15 9.95 10.77
C PRO A 51 15.06 8.71 11.69
N PRO A 52 16.11 7.87 11.75
CA PRO A 52 16.18 6.76 12.70
C PRO A 52 16.22 7.28 14.14
N ARG A 53 15.69 6.49 15.07
CA ARG A 53 15.66 6.87 16.48
C ARG A 53 17.02 6.62 17.11
N LEU A 54 17.71 7.66 17.56
CA LEU A 54 19.01 7.54 18.21
C LEU A 54 18.84 7.25 19.70
N VAL A 55 19.46 6.18 20.19
CA VAL A 55 19.48 5.81 21.61
C VAL A 55 20.92 5.72 22.06
N TYR A 56 21.30 6.41 23.13
CA TYR A 56 22.65 6.31 23.68
C TYR A 56 22.82 4.98 24.44
N ASP A 57 23.63 4.08 23.88
CA ASP A 57 24.03 2.82 24.49
C ASP A 57 25.43 2.45 23.97
N PRO A 58 26.50 2.86 24.67
CA PRO A 58 27.88 2.59 24.25
C PRO A 58 28.29 1.12 24.41
N THR A 59 27.50 0.29 25.09
CA THR A 59 27.78 -1.15 25.27
C THR A 59 27.23 -2.01 24.14
N HIS A 60 26.37 -1.44 23.29
CA HIS A 60 25.74 -2.16 22.19
C HIS A 60 26.73 -2.41 21.04
N PRO A 61 26.75 -3.61 20.41
CA PRO A 61 27.67 -3.94 19.31
C PRO A 61 27.50 -3.03 18.08
N ASP A 62 26.28 -2.53 17.87
CA ASP A 62 25.90 -1.63 16.77
C ASP A 62 26.02 -0.14 17.14
N ALA A 63 26.65 0.20 18.27
CA ALA A 63 26.91 1.60 18.62
C ALA A 63 27.88 2.24 17.63
N ILE A 64 27.62 3.50 17.29
CA ILE A 64 28.50 4.31 16.43
C ILE A 64 29.86 4.43 17.13
N LYS A 65 30.92 3.95 16.46
CA LYS A 65 32.29 3.86 17.01
C LYS A 65 33.15 5.09 16.74
N SER A 66 32.68 6.05 15.94
CA SER A 66 33.47 7.22 15.54
C SER A 66 32.59 8.42 15.21
N GLY A 67 32.99 9.61 15.67
CA GLY A 67 32.38 10.89 15.34
C GLY A 67 31.55 11.49 16.49
N PRO A 68 30.86 12.63 16.26
CA PRO A 68 30.13 13.35 17.31
C PRO A 68 28.92 12.60 17.90
N ARG A 69 28.56 11.44 17.32
CA ARG A 69 27.48 10.55 17.79
C ARG A 69 28.02 9.25 18.35
N GLU A 70 29.25 9.23 18.83
CA GLU A 70 29.87 8.07 19.46
C GLU A 70 29.04 7.57 20.65
N GLY A 71 28.82 6.25 20.71
CA GLY A 71 28.00 5.60 21.74
C GLY A 71 26.49 5.65 21.49
N TYR A 72 26.02 6.23 20.38
CA TYR A 72 24.61 6.14 19.97
C TYR A 72 24.36 4.93 19.06
N VAL A 73 23.21 4.31 19.25
CA VAL A 73 22.65 3.22 18.42
C VAL A 73 21.51 3.78 17.59
N GLU A 74 21.55 3.54 16.28
CA GLU A 74 20.44 3.83 15.39
C GLU A 74 19.38 2.73 15.53
N MET A 75 18.21 3.07 16.06
CA MET A 75 17.07 2.18 16.12
C MET A 75 16.15 2.37 14.92
N PRO A 76 15.41 1.31 14.53
CA PRO A 76 14.43 1.38 13.46
C PRO A 76 13.44 2.54 13.62
N ASN A 77 13.12 3.21 12.51
CA ASN A 77 12.11 4.27 12.43
C ASN A 77 10.68 3.72 12.31
N VAL A 78 10.36 2.65 13.05
CA VAL A 78 9.05 1.97 12.98
C VAL A 78 8.25 2.26 14.24
N ASN A 79 7.06 2.84 14.06
CA ASN A 79 6.10 3.05 15.14
C ASN A 79 4.93 2.08 14.99
N ILE A 80 4.80 1.13 15.91
CA ILE A 80 3.77 0.07 15.87
C ILE A 80 2.36 0.67 15.80
N VAL A 81 2.10 1.78 16.50
CA VAL A 81 0.78 2.42 16.49
C VAL A 81 0.45 2.97 15.10
N GLU A 82 1.41 3.62 14.46
CA GLU A 82 1.24 4.14 13.10
C GLU A 82 1.06 3.00 12.09
N GLU A 83 1.85 1.92 12.19
CA GLU A 83 1.69 0.78 11.28
C GLU A 83 0.33 0.07 11.43
N MET A 84 -0.20 0.00 12.64
CA MET A 84 -1.55 -0.54 12.87
C MET A 84 -2.63 0.37 12.28
N VAL A 85 -2.49 1.69 12.44
CA VAL A 85 -3.42 2.66 11.83
C VAL A 85 -3.39 2.56 10.31
N ASP A 86 -2.20 2.46 9.71
CA ASP A 86 -2.04 2.31 8.26
C ASP A 86 -2.63 0.98 7.76
N MET A 87 -2.47 -0.13 8.51
CA MET A 87 -3.11 -1.41 8.19
C MET A 87 -4.65 -1.32 8.23
N ILE A 88 -5.20 -0.65 9.25
CA ILE A 88 -6.65 -0.44 9.38
C ILE A 88 -7.17 0.44 8.24
N ALA A 89 -6.44 1.51 7.90
CA ALA A 89 -6.81 2.41 6.81
C ALA A 89 -6.79 1.68 5.45
N ALA A 90 -5.78 0.85 5.20
CA ALA A 90 -5.70 0.01 4.01
C ALA A 90 -6.89 -0.97 3.92
N SER A 91 -7.23 -1.62 5.03
CA SER A 91 -8.36 -2.56 5.09
C SER A 91 -9.71 -1.88 4.84
N ARG A 92 -9.97 -0.73 5.50
CA ARG A 92 -11.20 0.04 5.28
C ARG A 92 -11.32 0.57 3.85
N SER A 93 -10.20 0.98 3.25
CA SER A 93 -10.18 1.43 1.85
C SER A 93 -10.53 0.28 0.89
N TYR A 94 -10.06 -0.94 1.16
CA TYR A 94 -10.45 -2.12 0.39
C TYR A 94 -11.95 -2.40 0.52
N ASP A 95 -12.48 -2.41 1.75
CA ASP A 95 -13.90 -2.65 2.00
C ASP A 95 -14.78 -1.59 1.32
N ALA A 96 -14.43 -0.30 1.45
CA ALA A 96 -15.14 0.79 0.79
C ALA A 96 -15.15 0.64 -0.74
N ASN A 97 -14.00 0.32 -1.34
CA ASN A 97 -13.90 0.07 -2.78
C ASN A 97 -14.78 -1.11 -3.21
N SER A 98 -14.81 -2.19 -2.43
CA SER A 98 -15.67 -3.35 -2.71
C SER A 98 -17.16 -3.00 -2.67
N GLN A 99 -17.58 -2.15 -1.72
CA GLN A 99 -18.96 -1.68 -1.60
C GLN A 99 -19.36 -0.78 -2.77
N VAL A 100 -18.49 0.13 -3.20
CA VAL A 100 -18.72 0.98 -4.37
C VAL A 100 -18.95 0.13 -5.63
N ILE A 101 -18.12 -0.89 -5.85
CA ILE A 101 -18.27 -1.82 -6.99
C ILE A 101 -19.62 -2.54 -6.93
N ASN A 102 -20.00 -3.04 -5.74
CA ASN A 102 -21.29 -3.72 -5.56
C ASN A 102 -22.48 -2.78 -5.77
N GLY A 103 -22.41 -1.55 -5.26
CA GLY A 103 -23.42 -0.52 -5.47
C GLY A 103 -23.61 -0.19 -6.95
N ALA A 104 -22.51 0.01 -7.68
CA ALA A 104 -22.54 0.24 -9.12
C ALA A 104 -23.20 -0.93 -9.88
N LYS A 105 -22.88 -2.19 -9.50
CA LYS A 105 -23.51 -3.39 -10.08
C LYS A 105 -25.02 -3.41 -9.84
N GLN A 106 -25.47 -3.09 -8.62
CA GLN A 106 -26.90 -3.06 -8.29
C GLN A 106 -27.65 -1.97 -9.06
N MET A 107 -27.10 -0.76 -9.13
CA MET A 107 -27.68 0.33 -9.92
C MET A 107 -27.84 -0.07 -11.39
N PHE A 108 -26.83 -0.72 -11.95
CA PHE A 108 -26.87 -1.17 -13.33
C PHE A 108 -27.94 -2.25 -13.58
N MET A 109 -28.06 -3.25 -12.69
CA MET A 109 -29.10 -4.27 -12.80
C MET A 109 -30.51 -3.67 -12.76
N ARG A 110 -30.72 -2.64 -11.92
CA ARG A 110 -32.00 -1.91 -11.89
C ARG A 110 -32.26 -1.14 -13.19
N ALA A 111 -31.24 -0.48 -13.75
CA ALA A 111 -31.35 0.22 -15.03
C ALA A 111 -31.72 -0.73 -16.18
N LEU A 112 -31.13 -1.93 -16.22
CA LEU A 112 -31.49 -2.96 -17.21
C LEU A 112 -32.94 -3.45 -17.08
N ASN A 113 -33.44 -3.57 -15.85
CA ASN A 113 -34.85 -3.93 -15.63
C ASN A 113 -35.81 -2.82 -16.11
N ILE A 114 -35.43 -1.54 -15.96
CA ILE A 114 -36.21 -0.42 -16.48
C ILE A 114 -36.23 -0.42 -18.02
N GLY A 115 -35.08 -0.61 -18.68
CA GLY A 115 -34.99 -0.61 -20.14
C GLY A 115 -35.55 -1.87 -20.83
N ARG A 116 -35.97 -2.89 -20.07
CA ARG A 116 -36.65 -4.09 -20.58
C ARG A 116 -38.18 -3.97 -20.60
N ALA A 117 -38.74 -2.98 -19.89
CA ALA A 117 -40.15 -2.59 -19.97
C ALA A 117 -40.35 -1.63 -21.15
#